data_AF-A0A6A6A9C6-F1
#
_entry.id   AF-A0A6A6A9C6-F1
#
_cell.length_a   1.000
_cell.length_b   1.000
_cell.length_c   1.000
_cell.angle_alpha   90.00
_cell.angle_beta   90.00
_cell.angle_gamma   90.00
#
_symmetry.space_group_name_H-M   'P 1'
#
loop_
_entity.id
_entity.type
_entity.pdbx_description
1 polymer ?
#
loop_
_entity_poly.entity_id
_entity_poly.type
_entity_poly.pdbx_seq_one_letter_code
_entity_poly.pdbx_strand_id
1 'polypeptide(L)'
;MATAPDYKNVSHSHRLPVAHREVQRTFTKLSRQSLISLAQQWLSKKNRDFCKPFLLGDRGENDDEDEEELYEPAQSVEELQETYKQLAARKGGRREVLDRILDGDWRTGVSMYQLATAEIQYLLDHPNALRWTAKRLTKIPNARSAITDMEVTNDSDHLPRFQAQTFMSNLARELTPLMKAHYLITRIKTSPMTILRVYIHDSPYSNEASLAADSHSTDSAKAVFFIWPNGSPFVYSSLATLTGQVVGDDGRHLRDIVQQAIPKAFSRPSARYQLTGTNFTTKSLDALLTYRGPGKSNAAAGGWSIFQDHNFSQNALDFITAQRSDGQDKNTSNNGTKPGPGRPKRTLDTIETPEAKRRKAVAQGRFGSSAQPDDGQGLERVEVRIDDPFPSSAEVDDDRSNIDQPANPIRRGRPSLLDRTAEDLEEIQNEEGWVPNVRITFQGTHVFAGIRQLVEEGIVDGEKMPGWMTGEAGVTVGAVRDGRMRTKEGVPGV
;
A
#
# COMPACT_ATOMS: atom_id res chain seq x y z
N MET A 1 24.75 -33.90 11.10
CA MET A 1 25.07 -34.08 9.66
C MET A 1 24.81 -32.76 8.96
N ALA A 2 25.82 -32.17 8.32
CA ALA A 2 25.61 -30.98 7.50
C ALA A 2 24.84 -31.38 6.23
N THR A 3 23.62 -30.85 6.07
CA THR A 3 22.83 -31.04 4.86
C THR A 3 23.54 -30.42 3.66
N ALA A 4 23.59 -31.15 2.54
CA ALA A 4 24.14 -30.61 1.30
C ALA A 4 23.30 -29.40 0.83
N PRO A 5 23.90 -28.39 0.18
CA PRO A 5 23.17 -27.23 -0.31
C PRO A 5 22.14 -27.67 -1.36
N ASP A 6 20.85 -27.51 -1.04
CA ASP A 6 19.72 -27.72 -1.96
C ASP A 6 19.27 -26.36 -2.53
N TYR A 7 19.19 -26.30 -3.86
CA TYR A 7 18.73 -25.15 -4.65
C TYR A 7 17.21 -24.94 -4.57
N LYS A 8 16.47 -25.76 -3.82
CA LYS A 8 15.03 -25.57 -3.64
C LYS A 8 14.72 -24.40 -2.72
N ASN A 9 13.58 -23.78 -3.01
CA ASN A 9 12.96 -22.78 -2.15
C ASN A 9 12.54 -23.39 -0.80
N VAL A 10 12.42 -22.53 0.22
CA VAL A 10 12.08 -22.98 1.57
C VAL A 10 10.62 -23.43 1.62
N SER A 11 10.41 -24.64 2.15
CA SER A 11 9.09 -25.25 2.29
C SER A 11 8.21 -24.52 3.31
N HIS A 12 6.89 -24.59 3.14
CA HIS A 12 5.91 -24.15 4.14
C HIS A 12 6.08 -24.83 5.50
N SER A 13 6.54 -26.08 5.51
CA SER A 13 6.72 -26.89 6.72
C SER A 13 8.01 -26.58 7.48
N HIS A 14 8.94 -25.82 6.90
CA HIS A 14 10.17 -25.42 7.58
C HIS A 14 9.84 -24.58 8.81
N ARG A 15 10.46 -24.88 9.96
CA ARG A 15 10.15 -24.24 11.25
C ARG A 15 11.27 -23.35 11.74
N LEU A 16 10.88 -22.18 12.24
CA LEU A 16 11.75 -21.31 13.00
C LEU A 16 11.55 -21.54 14.49
N PRO A 17 12.61 -21.46 15.31
CA PRO A 17 12.49 -21.53 16.76
C PRO A 17 11.53 -20.46 17.28
N VAL A 18 10.82 -20.77 18.37
CA VAL A 18 9.91 -19.83 19.03
C VAL A 18 10.64 -18.54 19.45
N ALA A 19 11.89 -18.65 19.90
CA ALA A 19 12.74 -17.53 20.28
C ALA A 19 13.23 -16.68 19.08
N HIS A 20 12.96 -17.09 17.83
CA HIS A 20 13.39 -16.34 16.66
C HIS A 20 12.78 -14.93 16.66
N ARG A 21 13.62 -13.92 16.42
CA ARG A 21 13.26 -12.49 16.54
C ARG A 21 11.99 -12.14 15.78
N GLU A 22 11.84 -12.65 14.56
CA GLU A 22 10.66 -12.35 13.75
C GLU A 22 9.38 -13.03 14.24
N VAL A 23 9.50 -14.23 14.79
CA VAL A 23 8.36 -14.93 15.40
C VAL A 23 7.88 -14.12 16.59
N GLN A 24 8.79 -13.81 17.52
CA GLN A 24 8.48 -12.97 18.69
C GLN A 24 7.91 -11.61 18.27
N ARG A 25 8.54 -10.92 17.32
CA ARG A 25 8.13 -9.60 16.84
C ARG A 25 6.74 -9.60 16.20
N THR A 26 6.42 -10.59 15.39
CA THR A 26 5.13 -10.66 14.68
C THR A 26 4.02 -11.04 15.63
N PHE A 27 4.20 -12.11 16.42
CA PHE A 27 3.14 -12.65 17.27
C PHE A 27 2.80 -11.74 18.45
N THR A 28 3.76 -11.00 18.99
CA THR A 28 3.51 -10.04 20.08
C THR A 28 2.64 -8.86 19.66
N LYS A 29 2.58 -8.53 18.36
CA LYS A 29 1.80 -7.42 17.82
C LYS A 29 0.38 -7.78 17.40
N LEU A 30 0.07 -9.07 17.32
CA LEU A 30 -1.25 -9.54 16.93
C LEU A 30 -2.27 -9.36 18.06
N SER A 31 -3.51 -9.04 17.68
CA SER A 31 -4.62 -9.00 18.62
C SER A 31 -4.94 -10.41 19.14
N ARG A 32 -5.60 -10.50 20.31
CA ARG A 32 -6.10 -11.78 20.83
C ARG A 32 -6.98 -12.51 19.82
N GLN A 33 -7.87 -11.78 19.14
CA GLN A 33 -8.79 -12.35 18.17
C GLN A 33 -8.04 -12.89 16.94
N SER A 34 -7.05 -12.14 16.45
CA SER A 34 -6.21 -12.53 15.31
C SER A 34 -5.42 -13.80 15.63
N LEU A 35 -4.83 -13.90 16.83
CA LEU A 35 -4.13 -15.11 17.29
C LEU A 35 -5.04 -16.34 17.32
N ILE A 36 -6.23 -16.23 17.89
CA ILE A 36 -7.19 -17.35 17.96
C ILE A 36 -7.66 -17.76 16.55
N SER A 37 -8.00 -16.77 15.71
CA SER A 37 -8.42 -17.03 14.32
C SER A 37 -7.33 -17.74 13.52
N LEU A 38 -6.08 -17.34 13.68
CA LEU A 38 -4.93 -17.98 13.03
C LEU A 38 -4.72 -19.40 13.52
N ALA A 39 -4.76 -19.64 14.84
CA ALA A 39 -4.66 -20.98 15.40
C ALA A 39 -5.74 -21.91 14.83
N GLN A 40 -7.00 -21.47 14.78
CA GLN A 40 -8.08 -22.23 14.17
C GLN A 40 -7.86 -22.49 12.67
N GLN A 41 -7.32 -21.51 11.93
CA GLN A 41 -6.96 -21.68 10.51
C GLN A 41 -5.85 -22.72 10.32
N TRP A 42 -4.82 -22.71 11.17
CA TRP A 42 -3.70 -23.64 11.11
C TRP A 42 -4.11 -25.09 11.43
N LEU A 43 -5.06 -25.27 12.35
CA LEU A 43 -5.61 -26.59 12.70
C LEU A 43 -6.57 -27.14 11.64
N SER A 44 -6.97 -26.35 10.64
CA SER A 44 -7.85 -26.80 9.56
C SER A 44 -7.20 -27.90 8.72
N LYS A 45 -7.99 -28.85 8.22
CA LYS A 45 -7.50 -30.04 7.49
C LYS A 45 -6.54 -29.72 6.34
N LYS A 46 -6.71 -28.57 5.68
CA LYS A 46 -5.89 -28.14 4.53
C LYS A 46 -4.47 -27.72 4.91
N ASN A 47 -4.24 -27.36 6.16
CA ASN A 47 -2.98 -26.77 6.63
C ASN A 47 -2.21 -27.68 7.59
N ARG A 48 -2.77 -28.83 7.97
CA ARG A 48 -2.21 -29.74 8.98
C ARG A 48 -0.79 -30.21 8.64
N ASP A 49 -0.53 -30.49 7.36
CA ASP A 49 0.75 -31.05 6.89
C ASP A 49 1.94 -30.13 7.20
N PHE A 50 1.74 -28.81 7.19
CA PHE A 50 2.80 -27.81 7.40
C PHE A 50 2.56 -26.91 8.62
N CYS A 51 1.49 -27.12 9.37
CA CYS A 51 1.21 -26.42 10.64
C CYS A 51 1.00 -27.38 11.82
N LYS A 52 1.56 -28.60 11.76
CA LYS A 52 1.34 -29.65 12.78
C LYS A 52 1.59 -29.10 14.21
N PRO A 53 0.59 -29.13 15.12
CA PRO A 53 0.81 -28.79 16.53
C PRO A 53 1.57 -29.92 17.24
N PHE A 54 2.12 -29.64 18.41
CA PHE A 54 2.64 -30.64 19.32
C PHE A 54 1.48 -31.31 20.05
N LEU A 55 1.35 -32.63 19.94
CA LEU A 55 0.30 -33.42 20.58
C LEU A 55 0.89 -34.39 21.61
N LEU A 56 0.06 -34.91 22.51
CA LEU A 56 0.49 -35.84 23.56
C LEU A 56 1.23 -37.08 23.00
N GLY A 57 0.81 -37.58 21.83
CA GLY A 57 1.46 -38.71 21.17
C GLY A 57 2.81 -38.38 20.52
N ASP A 58 3.21 -37.11 20.44
CA ASP A 58 4.53 -36.69 19.98
C ASP A 58 5.56 -36.67 21.13
N ARG A 59 5.13 -36.90 22.39
CA ARG A 59 6.00 -37.01 23.56
C ARG A 59 6.88 -38.26 23.46
N GLY A 60 8.18 -38.09 23.67
CA GLY A 60 9.12 -39.23 23.66
C GLY A 60 8.93 -40.12 24.89
N GLU A 61 9.28 -41.41 24.77
CA GLU A 61 9.25 -42.37 25.89
C GLU A 61 10.20 -41.99 27.05
N ASN A 62 11.16 -41.08 26.80
CA ASN A 62 12.13 -40.57 27.77
C ASN A 62 11.88 -39.11 28.17
N ASP A 63 10.80 -38.49 27.71
CA ASP A 63 10.41 -37.17 28.19
C ASP A 63 9.65 -37.37 29.50
N ASP A 64 10.38 -37.30 30.62
CA ASP A 64 9.78 -37.30 31.95
C ASP A 64 8.69 -36.21 32.02
N GLU A 65 7.69 -36.41 32.88
CA GLU A 65 6.74 -35.35 33.21
C GLU A 65 7.48 -34.20 33.88
N ASP A 66 7.98 -33.26 33.08
CA ASP A 66 8.51 -32.00 33.57
C ASP A 66 7.37 -31.32 34.33
N GLU A 67 7.47 -31.31 35.67
CA GLU A 67 6.52 -30.66 36.59
C GLU A 67 6.35 -29.14 36.31
N GLU A 68 7.17 -28.58 35.41
CA GLU A 68 7.15 -27.19 34.94
C GLU A 68 6.37 -26.95 33.63
N GLU A 69 5.76 -27.96 32.98
CA GLU A 69 4.96 -27.74 31.76
C GLU A 69 3.66 -26.96 32.06
N LEU A 70 3.64 -25.67 31.68
CA LEU A 70 2.48 -24.78 31.90
C LEU A 70 1.22 -25.16 31.09
N TYR A 71 1.38 -25.89 29.98
CA TYR A 71 0.29 -26.25 29.07
C TYR A 71 0.36 -27.72 28.68
N GLU A 72 -0.61 -28.50 29.18
CA GLU A 72 -0.77 -29.90 28.79
C GLU A 72 -1.07 -30.03 27.28
N PRO A 73 -0.31 -30.86 26.54
CA PRO A 73 -0.55 -31.07 25.12
C PRO A 73 -1.83 -31.88 24.88
N ALA A 74 -2.62 -31.45 23.88
CA ALA A 74 -3.86 -32.12 23.52
C ALA A 74 -3.62 -33.54 22.95
N GLN A 75 -4.60 -34.43 23.13
CA GLN A 75 -4.55 -35.79 22.59
C GLN A 75 -4.76 -35.80 21.06
N SER A 76 -5.55 -34.85 20.55
CA SER A 76 -5.89 -34.77 19.13
C SER A 76 -6.00 -33.32 18.62
N VAL A 77 -5.93 -33.16 17.29
CA VAL A 77 -6.13 -31.86 16.63
C VAL A 77 -7.56 -31.35 16.83
N GLU A 78 -8.53 -32.26 16.88
CA GLU A 78 -9.94 -31.96 17.09
C GLU A 78 -10.21 -31.40 18.49
N GLU A 79 -9.60 -32.00 19.51
CA GLU A 79 -9.62 -31.47 20.88
C GLU A 79 -8.99 -30.08 20.96
N LEU A 80 -7.86 -29.90 20.27
CA LEU A 80 -7.19 -28.60 20.25
C LEU A 80 -8.04 -27.52 19.55
N GLN A 81 -8.74 -27.88 18.47
CA GLN A 81 -9.70 -26.98 17.82
C GLN A 81 -10.82 -26.56 18.78
N GLU A 82 -11.35 -27.49 19.56
CA GLU A 82 -12.38 -27.18 20.55
C GLU A 82 -11.85 -26.25 21.64
N THR A 83 -10.61 -26.47 22.08
CA THR A 83 -9.96 -25.59 23.05
C THR A 83 -9.84 -24.15 22.53
N TYR A 84 -9.43 -23.96 21.27
CA TYR A 84 -9.39 -22.61 20.68
C TYR A 84 -10.77 -22.00 20.44
N LYS A 85 -11.83 -22.79 20.27
CA LYS A 85 -13.21 -22.26 20.24
C LYS A 85 -13.66 -21.81 21.62
N GLN A 86 -13.34 -22.56 22.67
CA GLN A 86 -13.61 -22.16 24.06
C GLN A 86 -12.83 -20.90 24.43
N LEU A 87 -11.57 -20.80 24.01
CA LEU A 87 -10.77 -19.57 24.12
C LEU A 87 -11.43 -18.40 23.39
N ALA A 88 -11.99 -18.60 22.20
CA ALA A 88 -12.74 -17.56 21.49
C ALA A 88 -13.98 -17.10 22.27
N ALA A 89 -14.73 -18.04 22.85
CA ALA A 89 -15.98 -17.77 23.56
C ALA A 89 -15.77 -17.10 24.93
N ARG A 90 -14.67 -17.41 25.63
CA ARG A 90 -14.37 -16.84 26.94
C ARG A 90 -13.63 -15.50 26.83
N LYS A 91 -13.83 -14.64 27.84
CA LYS A 91 -12.95 -13.48 28.07
C LYS A 91 -11.61 -13.98 28.62
N GLY A 92 -10.51 -13.39 28.16
CA GLY A 92 -9.17 -13.79 28.56
C GLY A 92 -8.11 -12.82 28.05
N GLY A 93 -6.86 -13.03 28.46
CA GLY A 93 -5.74 -12.18 28.10
C GLY A 93 -5.23 -12.45 26.68
N ARG A 94 -4.54 -11.46 26.08
CA ARG A 94 -3.75 -11.68 24.85
C ARG A 94 -2.53 -12.57 25.15
N ARG A 95 -1.85 -12.32 26.28
CA ARG A 95 -0.64 -13.04 26.70
C ARG A 95 -0.90 -14.53 26.89
N GLU A 96 -2.01 -14.86 27.55
CA GLU A 96 -2.49 -16.24 27.72
C GLU A 96 -2.58 -17.02 26.40
N VAL A 97 -3.17 -16.43 25.35
CA VAL A 97 -3.30 -17.08 24.04
C VAL A 97 -1.94 -17.15 23.33
N LEU A 98 -1.14 -16.09 23.44
CA LEU A 98 0.19 -16.05 22.86
C LEU A 98 1.10 -17.14 23.43
N ASP A 99 1.14 -17.26 24.75
CA ASP A 99 2.00 -18.21 25.47
C ASP A 99 1.52 -19.63 25.21
N ARG A 100 0.19 -19.86 25.19
CA ARG A 100 -0.35 -21.14 24.75
C ARG A 100 0.08 -21.53 23.33
N ILE A 101 0.04 -20.59 22.38
CA ILE A 101 0.44 -20.85 20.99
C ILE A 101 1.95 -21.17 20.93
N LEU A 102 2.78 -20.33 21.53
CA LEU A 102 4.23 -20.37 21.35
C LEU A 102 4.92 -21.37 22.28
N ASP A 103 4.52 -21.45 23.54
CA ASP A 103 5.15 -22.28 24.56
C ASP A 103 4.40 -23.61 24.79
N GLY A 104 3.15 -23.70 24.33
CA GLY A 104 2.34 -24.93 24.39
C GLY A 104 2.24 -25.65 23.04
N ASP A 105 1.27 -25.24 22.23
CA ASP A 105 0.78 -25.99 21.07
C ASP A 105 1.75 -26.01 19.87
N TRP A 106 2.62 -25.00 19.74
CA TRP A 106 3.69 -24.94 18.72
C TRP A 106 5.07 -24.73 19.34
N ARG A 107 5.29 -25.30 20.54
CA ARG A 107 6.57 -25.25 21.29
C ARG A 107 7.80 -25.70 20.49
N THR A 108 7.61 -26.61 19.54
CA THR A 108 8.68 -27.13 18.65
C THR A 108 9.06 -26.18 17.52
N GLY A 109 8.42 -25.02 17.43
CA GLY A 109 8.70 -23.98 16.44
C GLY A 109 7.53 -23.67 15.53
N VAL A 110 7.57 -22.45 14.98
CA VAL A 110 6.54 -21.89 14.10
C VAL A 110 6.96 -22.09 12.66
N SER A 111 6.06 -22.66 11.84
CA SER A 111 6.37 -22.90 10.44
C SER A 111 6.40 -21.62 9.60
N MET A 112 7.08 -21.65 8.46
CA MET A 112 7.16 -20.51 7.55
C MET A 112 5.78 -20.09 7.03
N TYR A 113 4.86 -21.04 6.86
CA TYR A 113 3.46 -20.73 6.54
C TYR A 113 2.76 -20.00 7.69
N GLN A 114 2.95 -20.45 8.94
CA GLN A 114 2.35 -19.81 10.11
C GLN A 114 2.88 -18.38 10.29
N LEU A 115 4.20 -18.17 10.18
CA LEU A 115 4.79 -16.84 10.21
C LEU A 115 4.24 -15.96 9.08
N ALA A 116 4.17 -16.48 7.86
CA ALA A 116 3.69 -15.72 6.71
C ALA A 116 2.21 -15.32 6.84
N THR A 117 1.36 -16.20 7.34
CA THR A 117 -0.06 -15.90 7.58
C THR A 117 -0.25 -14.94 8.77
N ALA A 118 0.58 -15.04 9.81
CA ALA A 118 0.61 -14.09 10.93
C ALA A 118 1.01 -12.68 10.48
N GLU A 119 2.04 -12.54 9.65
CA GLU A 119 2.46 -11.24 9.10
C GLU A 119 1.40 -10.62 8.19
N ILE A 120 0.78 -11.42 7.33
CA ILE A 120 -0.32 -10.94 6.47
C ILE A 120 -1.52 -10.52 7.33
N GLN A 121 -1.86 -11.27 8.38
CA GLN A 121 -2.94 -10.87 9.29
C GLN A 121 -2.62 -9.55 9.98
N TYR A 122 -1.38 -9.37 10.48
CA TYR A 122 -0.95 -8.11 11.07
C TYR A 122 -1.07 -6.93 10.09
N LEU A 123 -0.69 -7.15 8.83
CA LEU A 123 -0.83 -6.15 7.77
C LEU A 123 -2.29 -5.77 7.52
N LEU A 124 -3.21 -6.73 7.52
CA LEU A 124 -4.64 -6.47 7.31
C LEU A 124 -5.28 -5.78 8.52
N ASP A 125 -4.84 -6.10 9.73
CA ASP A 125 -5.30 -5.46 10.97
C ASP A 125 -4.79 -4.00 11.07
N HIS A 126 -3.67 -3.68 10.42
CA HIS A 126 -3.01 -2.38 10.48
C HIS A 126 -2.66 -1.87 9.07
N PRO A 127 -3.64 -1.35 8.31
CA PRO A 127 -3.43 -0.96 6.90
C PRO A 127 -2.36 0.13 6.71
N ASN A 128 -2.11 0.95 7.73
CA ASN A 128 -1.09 2.01 7.73
C ASN A 128 0.30 1.54 8.23
N ALA A 129 0.49 0.25 8.50
CA ALA A 129 1.74 -0.27 9.06
C ALA A 129 2.90 -0.23 8.05
N LEU A 130 2.64 -0.38 6.76
CA LEU A 130 3.69 -0.39 5.75
C LEU A 130 3.58 0.83 4.85
N ARG A 131 4.73 1.31 4.38
CA ARG A 131 4.79 2.30 3.30
C ARG A 131 4.87 1.56 1.97
N TRP A 132 4.06 1.98 1.02
CA TRP A 132 3.88 1.32 -0.26
C TRP A 132 4.21 2.26 -1.41
N THR A 133 4.65 1.68 -2.52
CA THR A 133 4.75 2.35 -3.82
C THR A 133 3.92 1.62 -4.85
N ALA A 134 3.18 2.34 -5.69
CA ALA A 134 2.47 1.76 -6.82
C ALA A 134 3.32 1.80 -8.10
N LYS A 135 3.35 0.68 -8.83
CA LYS A 135 3.90 0.60 -10.19
C LYS A 135 2.83 0.08 -11.15
N ARG A 136 2.84 0.56 -12.40
CA ARG A 136 1.90 0.11 -13.44
C ARG A 136 2.55 -1.00 -14.25
N LEU A 137 1.84 -2.10 -14.45
CA LEU A 137 2.23 -3.18 -15.35
C LEU A 137 1.82 -2.79 -16.76
N THR A 138 2.79 -2.67 -17.66
CA THR A 138 2.56 -2.30 -19.06
C THR A 138 3.20 -3.32 -19.99
N LYS A 139 2.56 -3.58 -21.12
CA LYS A 139 3.11 -4.42 -22.19
C LYS A 139 4.21 -3.64 -22.90
N ILE A 140 5.35 -4.27 -23.14
CA ILE A 140 6.43 -3.70 -23.96
C ILE A 140 5.97 -3.76 -25.42
N PRO A 141 5.87 -2.62 -26.13
CA PRO A 141 5.51 -2.61 -27.54
C PRO A 141 6.51 -3.42 -28.37
N ASN A 142 6.01 -4.26 -29.28
CA ASN A 142 6.86 -4.98 -30.21
C ASN A 142 6.86 -4.23 -31.55
N ALA A 143 8.01 -3.70 -31.95
CA ALA A 143 8.16 -2.93 -33.19
C ALA A 143 7.72 -3.70 -34.46
N ARG A 144 7.70 -5.04 -34.43
CA ARG A 144 7.21 -5.88 -35.53
C ARG A 144 5.70 -6.08 -35.56
N SER A 145 4.99 -5.75 -34.48
CA SER A 145 3.53 -5.94 -34.34
C SER A 145 2.73 -4.63 -34.39
N ALA A 146 3.41 -3.48 -34.41
CA ALA A 146 2.78 -2.16 -34.47
C ALA A 146 1.95 -1.91 -35.75
N ILE A 147 2.12 -2.72 -36.79
CA ILE A 147 1.45 -2.57 -38.10
C ILE A 147 0.03 -3.18 -38.10
N THR A 148 -0.32 -4.04 -37.13
CA THR A 148 -1.64 -4.69 -37.06
C THR A 148 -2.55 -4.18 -35.95
N ASP A 149 -2.04 -3.43 -34.98
CA ASP A 149 -2.81 -2.90 -33.84
C ASP A 149 -3.56 -1.60 -34.22
N MET A 150 -4.25 -1.61 -35.37
CA MET A 150 -5.25 -0.59 -35.76
C MET A 150 -6.66 -0.91 -35.21
N GLU A 151 -6.75 -1.88 -34.29
CA GLU A 151 -8.01 -2.14 -33.59
C GLU A 151 -8.11 -1.20 -32.39
N VAL A 152 -9.23 -0.47 -32.30
CA VAL A 152 -9.70 0.23 -31.10
C VAL A 152 -10.03 -0.82 -30.04
N THR A 153 -9.00 -1.50 -29.53
CA THR A 153 -9.11 -2.49 -28.47
C THR A 153 -8.75 -1.77 -27.18
N ASN A 154 -9.66 -1.85 -26.22
CA ASN A 154 -9.48 -1.28 -24.89
C ASN A 154 -8.12 -1.72 -24.33
N ASP A 155 -7.38 -0.80 -23.71
CA ASP A 155 -6.12 -1.07 -22.99
C ASP A 155 -6.20 -2.27 -22.02
N SER A 156 -7.41 -2.70 -21.64
CA SER A 156 -7.70 -3.90 -20.86
C SER A 156 -7.30 -5.22 -21.55
N ASP A 157 -7.25 -5.28 -22.87
CA ASP A 157 -6.80 -6.48 -23.62
C ASP A 157 -5.29 -6.72 -23.52
N HIS A 158 -4.56 -5.78 -22.91
CA HIS A 158 -3.12 -5.85 -22.73
C HIS A 158 -2.69 -6.30 -21.34
N LEU A 159 -3.58 -6.56 -20.39
CA LEU A 159 -3.17 -7.04 -19.06
C LEU A 159 -3.05 -8.57 -19.01
N PRO A 160 -1.98 -9.12 -18.41
CA PRO A 160 -1.82 -10.56 -18.32
C PRO A 160 -2.86 -11.15 -17.37
N ARG A 161 -3.49 -12.25 -17.78
CA ARG A 161 -4.38 -13.02 -16.90
C ARG A 161 -3.60 -13.54 -15.69
N PHE A 162 -4.02 -13.14 -14.50
CA PHE A 162 -3.37 -13.53 -13.25
C PHE A 162 -3.82 -14.93 -12.80
N GLN A 163 -3.01 -15.95 -13.07
CA GLN A 163 -3.18 -17.30 -12.51
C GLN A 163 -2.05 -17.57 -11.51
N ALA A 164 -2.38 -17.60 -10.22
CA ALA A 164 -1.40 -17.66 -9.13
C ALA A 164 -0.40 -18.82 -9.28
N GLN A 165 -0.85 -20.03 -9.60
CA GLN A 165 0.04 -21.19 -9.71
C GLN A 165 1.08 -21.05 -10.83
N THR A 166 0.64 -20.65 -12.03
CA THR A 166 1.53 -20.43 -13.19
C THR A 166 2.49 -19.28 -12.94
N PHE A 167 1.98 -18.18 -12.38
CA PHE A 167 2.79 -17.03 -12.00
C PHE A 167 3.87 -17.42 -10.98
N MET A 168 3.51 -18.14 -9.92
CA MET A 168 4.45 -18.59 -8.90
C MET A 168 5.53 -19.53 -9.44
N SER A 169 5.16 -20.46 -10.33
CA SER A 169 6.12 -21.35 -11.00
C SER A 169 7.14 -20.57 -11.83
N ASN A 170 6.67 -19.60 -12.63
CA ASN A 170 7.55 -18.75 -13.42
C ASN A 170 8.42 -17.85 -12.54
N LEU A 171 7.84 -17.25 -11.49
CA LEU A 171 8.56 -16.38 -10.56
C LEU A 171 9.67 -17.14 -9.83
N ALA A 172 9.35 -18.35 -9.33
CA ALA A 172 10.33 -19.21 -8.70
C ALA A 172 11.46 -19.57 -9.68
N ARG A 173 11.15 -19.93 -10.93
CA ARG A 173 12.18 -20.24 -11.95
C ARG A 173 13.14 -19.07 -12.19
N GLU A 174 12.65 -17.83 -12.19
CA GLU A 174 13.49 -16.64 -12.36
C GLU A 174 14.33 -16.31 -11.13
N LEU A 175 13.83 -16.58 -9.92
CA LEU A 175 14.47 -16.18 -8.66
C LEU A 175 15.37 -17.25 -8.03
N THR A 176 15.05 -18.53 -8.21
CA THR A 176 15.80 -19.65 -7.63
C THR A 176 17.32 -19.59 -7.91
N PRO A 177 17.80 -19.18 -9.10
CA PRO A 177 19.25 -19.05 -9.34
C PRO A 177 19.93 -17.93 -8.54
N LEU A 178 19.16 -16.96 -8.05
CA LEU A 178 19.68 -15.73 -7.43
C LEU A 178 19.52 -15.73 -5.91
N MET A 179 18.45 -16.32 -5.41
CA MET A 179 18.12 -16.32 -3.99
C MET A 179 17.31 -17.56 -3.61
N LYS A 180 17.47 -17.96 -2.35
CA LYS A 180 16.56 -18.91 -1.71
C LYS A 180 15.50 -18.11 -0.98
N ALA A 181 14.23 -18.45 -1.18
CA ALA A 181 13.13 -17.72 -0.57
C ALA A 181 11.96 -18.65 -0.21
N HIS A 182 11.14 -18.20 0.74
CA HIS A 182 9.81 -18.75 1.00
C HIS A 182 8.75 -17.81 0.40
N TYR A 183 7.84 -18.36 -0.38
CA TYR A 183 6.76 -17.60 -1.01
C TYR A 183 5.40 -17.99 -0.45
N LEU A 184 4.55 -16.99 -0.15
CA LEU A 184 3.14 -17.22 0.13
C LEU A 184 2.29 -16.26 -0.71
N ILE A 185 1.43 -16.81 -1.56
CA ILE A 185 0.45 -16.04 -2.32
C ILE A 185 -0.96 -16.35 -1.79
N THR A 186 -1.74 -15.32 -1.47
CA THR A 186 -3.10 -15.49 -0.94
C THR A 186 -4.03 -14.41 -1.47
N ARG A 187 -5.28 -14.80 -1.73
CA ARG A 187 -6.34 -13.87 -2.09
C ARG A 187 -7.12 -13.48 -0.84
N ILE A 188 -7.25 -12.18 -0.61
CA ILE A 188 -8.00 -11.67 0.52
C ILE A 188 -9.50 -11.67 0.17
N LYS A 189 -10.33 -12.06 1.14
CA LYS A 189 -11.79 -12.15 0.97
C LYS A 189 -12.49 -10.84 1.26
N THR A 190 -12.00 -10.09 2.24
CA THR A 190 -12.60 -8.82 2.71
C THR A 190 -12.36 -7.67 1.75
N SER A 191 -11.29 -7.72 0.95
CA SER A 191 -10.96 -6.75 -0.08
C SER A 191 -10.50 -7.49 -1.34
N PRO A 192 -10.89 -7.05 -2.55
CA PRO A 192 -10.58 -7.74 -3.80
C PRO A 192 -9.11 -7.54 -4.20
N MET A 193 -8.19 -8.11 -3.43
CA MET A 193 -6.75 -8.05 -3.68
C MET A 193 -6.07 -9.40 -3.44
N THR A 194 -4.93 -9.60 -4.11
CA THR A 194 -4.04 -10.73 -3.91
C THR A 194 -2.72 -10.25 -3.33
N ILE A 195 -2.27 -10.88 -2.25
CA ILE A 195 -1.02 -10.54 -1.56
C ILE A 195 0.00 -11.65 -1.81
N LEU A 196 1.19 -11.28 -2.24
CA LEU A 196 2.38 -12.11 -2.26
C LEU A 196 3.32 -11.65 -1.16
N ARG A 197 3.68 -12.56 -0.26
CA ARG A 197 4.82 -12.42 0.63
C ARG A 197 6.00 -13.17 0.01
N VAL A 198 7.13 -12.49 -0.12
CA VAL A 198 8.43 -13.08 -0.45
C VAL A 198 9.35 -12.92 0.75
N TYR A 199 9.74 -14.03 1.37
CA TYR A 199 10.71 -14.02 2.45
C TYR A 199 12.04 -14.54 1.94
N ILE A 200 13.00 -13.64 1.86
CA ILE A 200 14.27 -13.78 1.18
C ILE A 200 15.34 -14.17 2.19
N HIS A 201 16.24 -15.04 1.75
CA HIS A 201 17.40 -15.46 2.52
C HIS A 201 18.68 -14.98 1.80
N ASP A 202 19.64 -14.49 2.58
CA ASP A 202 20.81 -13.74 2.10
C ASP A 202 21.71 -14.51 1.11
N SER A 203 21.66 -15.84 1.11
CA SER A 203 22.43 -16.66 0.17
C SER A 203 21.64 -17.87 -0.37
N PRO A 204 21.73 -18.16 -1.67
CA PRO A 204 21.12 -19.36 -2.28
C PRO A 204 21.75 -20.66 -1.76
N TYR A 205 22.92 -20.59 -1.14
CA TYR A 205 23.62 -21.74 -0.54
C TYR A 205 23.34 -21.90 0.96
N SER A 206 22.45 -21.09 1.53
CA SER A 206 22.09 -21.19 2.94
C SER A 206 21.34 -22.50 3.21
N ASN A 207 21.77 -23.20 4.26
CA ASN A 207 21.12 -24.42 4.72
C ASN A 207 19.97 -24.09 5.67
N GLU A 208 18.98 -24.98 5.76
CA GLU A 208 17.85 -24.79 6.65
C GLU A 208 18.25 -24.61 8.13
N ALA A 209 19.38 -25.18 8.55
CA ALA A 209 19.91 -24.99 9.89
C ALA A 209 20.41 -23.55 10.15
N SER A 210 20.92 -22.84 9.13
CA SER A 210 21.30 -21.43 9.31
C SER A 210 20.08 -20.52 9.46
N LEU A 211 18.89 -20.95 9.01
CA LEU A 211 17.63 -20.22 9.20
C LEU A 211 17.21 -20.17 10.67
N ALA A 212 17.46 -21.24 11.42
CA ALA A 212 17.11 -21.33 12.84
C ALA A 212 18.09 -20.54 13.74
N ALA A 213 19.35 -20.43 13.33
CA ALA A 213 20.42 -19.81 14.10
C ALA A 213 20.52 -18.28 13.92
N ASP A 214 19.92 -17.72 12.87
CA ASP A 214 20.09 -16.32 12.48
C ASP A 214 19.19 -15.34 13.28
N SER A 215 19.23 -15.49 14.61
CA SER A 215 18.51 -14.66 15.59
C SER A 215 19.17 -13.28 15.79
N HIS A 216 20.42 -13.10 15.38
CA HIS A 216 21.25 -11.94 15.71
C HIS A 216 21.63 -11.03 14.53
N SER A 217 21.30 -11.36 13.26
CA SER A 217 21.55 -10.45 12.12
C SER A 217 20.63 -9.23 12.17
N THR A 218 21.20 -8.04 12.35
CA THR A 218 20.47 -6.89 12.86
C THR A 218 19.71 -6.03 11.85
N ASP A 219 19.95 -6.05 10.53
CA ASP A 219 19.66 -4.80 9.77
C ASP A 219 18.91 -4.86 8.43
N SER A 220 18.53 -6.04 7.89
CA SER A 220 17.80 -6.11 6.62
C SER A 220 16.36 -6.61 6.77
N ALA A 221 15.43 -5.98 6.04
CA ALA A 221 14.07 -6.49 5.84
C ALA A 221 14.16 -7.80 5.05
N LYS A 222 13.90 -8.94 5.71
CA LYS A 222 13.95 -10.26 5.05
C LYS A 222 12.67 -10.57 4.28
N ALA A 223 11.54 -9.91 4.56
CA ALA A 223 10.31 -10.08 3.80
C ALA A 223 10.04 -8.90 2.85
N VAL A 224 9.29 -9.13 1.79
CA VAL A 224 8.73 -8.07 0.94
C VAL A 224 7.31 -8.49 0.58
N PHE A 225 6.39 -7.52 0.59
CA PHE A 225 5.01 -7.72 0.18
C PHE A 225 4.74 -7.07 -1.17
N PHE A 226 4.01 -7.80 -2.01
CA PHE A 226 3.46 -7.30 -3.26
C PHE A 226 1.94 -7.51 -3.27
N ILE A 227 1.20 -6.51 -3.71
CA ILE A 227 -0.27 -6.56 -3.76
C ILE A 227 -0.75 -6.27 -5.19
N TRP A 228 -1.64 -7.13 -5.68
CA TRP A 228 -2.41 -6.93 -6.91
C TRP A 228 -3.88 -6.70 -6.57
N PRO A 229 -4.42 -5.49 -6.77
CA PRO A 229 -5.86 -5.29 -6.77
C PRO A 229 -6.48 -6.03 -7.97
N ASN A 230 -7.62 -6.69 -7.76
CA ASN A 230 -8.29 -7.42 -8.83
C ASN A 230 -8.76 -6.45 -9.92
N GLY A 231 -8.43 -6.74 -11.19
CA GLY A 231 -8.86 -5.91 -12.32
C GLY A 231 -8.13 -4.57 -12.44
N SER A 232 -6.99 -4.41 -11.76
CA SER A 232 -6.14 -3.22 -11.85
C SER A 232 -4.81 -3.54 -12.57
N PRO A 233 -4.26 -2.62 -13.38
CA PRO A 233 -2.92 -2.75 -13.96
C PRO A 233 -1.81 -2.49 -12.94
N PHE A 234 -2.14 -2.15 -11.69
CA PHE A 234 -1.15 -1.70 -10.71
C PHE A 234 -0.67 -2.83 -9.80
N VAL A 235 0.61 -2.76 -9.43
CA VAL A 235 1.26 -3.62 -8.44
C VAL A 235 1.78 -2.73 -7.32
N TYR A 236 1.34 -2.99 -6.10
CA TYR A 236 1.85 -2.29 -4.93
C TYR A 236 3.04 -3.07 -4.38
N SER A 237 4.12 -2.36 -4.06
CA SER A 237 5.33 -2.93 -3.49
C SER A 237 5.59 -2.28 -2.14
N SER A 238 5.80 -3.08 -1.09
CA SER A 238 6.17 -2.59 0.22
C SER A 238 7.60 -2.05 0.19
N LEU A 239 7.80 -0.83 0.68
CA LEU A 239 9.13 -0.23 0.79
C LEU A 239 9.96 -0.82 1.93
N ALA A 240 9.28 -1.32 2.97
CA ALA A 240 9.87 -1.89 4.18
C ALA A 240 8.96 -3.01 4.72
N THR A 241 9.51 -3.83 5.62
CA THR A 241 8.73 -4.84 6.35
C THR A 241 7.98 -4.32 7.56
N LEU A 242 8.36 -3.13 8.07
CA LEU A 242 7.73 -2.50 9.22
C LEU A 242 7.74 -0.97 9.11
N THR A 243 6.82 -0.34 9.82
CA THR A 243 6.80 1.12 10.01
C THR A 243 8.09 1.57 10.71
N GLY A 244 8.76 2.59 10.15
CA GLY A 244 9.97 3.17 10.75
C GLY A 244 11.24 2.34 10.58
N GLN A 245 11.17 1.17 9.94
CA GLN A 245 12.37 0.40 9.62
C GLN A 245 13.14 1.10 8.51
N VAL A 246 14.43 1.37 8.77
CA VAL A 246 15.38 1.72 7.74
C VAL A 246 15.72 0.43 7.01
N VAL A 247 15.41 0.36 5.72
CA VAL A 247 15.82 -0.78 4.90
C VAL A 247 17.26 -0.54 4.48
N GLY A 248 18.18 -1.44 4.81
CA GLY A 248 19.56 -1.38 4.31
C GLY A 248 19.65 -1.53 2.79
N ASP A 249 20.83 -1.34 2.21
CA ASP A 249 21.03 -1.48 0.75
C ASP A 249 20.72 -2.88 0.25
N ASP A 250 21.09 -3.92 1.01
CA ASP A 250 20.83 -5.31 0.65
C ASP A 250 19.33 -5.58 0.53
N GLY A 251 18.53 -5.14 1.51
CA GLY A 251 17.07 -5.29 1.47
C GLY A 251 16.42 -4.55 0.29
N ARG A 252 16.96 -3.39 -0.09
CA ARG A 252 16.53 -2.67 -1.30
C ARG A 252 16.86 -3.46 -2.56
N HIS A 253 18.10 -3.93 -2.67
CA HIS A 253 18.56 -4.70 -3.82
C HIS A 253 17.76 -6.00 -4.01
N LEU A 254 17.52 -6.73 -2.92
CA LEU A 254 16.71 -7.95 -2.93
C LEU A 254 15.26 -7.68 -3.38
N ARG A 255 14.64 -6.60 -2.88
CA ARG A 255 13.32 -6.16 -3.36
C ARG A 255 13.34 -5.83 -4.84
N ASP A 256 14.36 -5.11 -5.30
CA ASP A 256 14.48 -4.68 -6.68
C ASP A 256 14.68 -5.88 -7.63
N ILE A 257 15.41 -6.93 -7.20
CA ILE A 257 15.50 -8.21 -7.93
C ILE A 257 14.12 -8.85 -8.09
N VAL A 258 13.35 -8.99 -7.00
CA VAL A 258 12.00 -9.57 -7.06
C VAL A 258 11.11 -8.73 -7.97
N GLN A 259 11.20 -7.40 -7.87
CA GLN A 259 10.43 -6.48 -8.70
C GLN A 259 10.76 -6.59 -10.19
N GLN A 260 12.02 -6.84 -10.56
CA GLN A 260 12.42 -7.10 -11.93
C GLN A 260 11.98 -8.48 -12.45
N ALA A 261 11.82 -9.45 -11.55
CA ALA A 261 11.34 -10.79 -11.90
C ALA A 261 9.82 -10.84 -12.12
N ILE A 262 9.03 -9.98 -11.46
CA ILE A 262 7.57 -9.95 -11.59
C ILE A 262 7.10 -9.80 -13.06
N PRO A 263 7.55 -8.81 -13.85
CA PRO A 263 7.16 -8.71 -15.25
C PRO A 263 7.56 -9.94 -16.08
N LYS A 264 8.73 -10.52 -15.81
CA LYS A 264 9.20 -11.74 -16.49
C LYS A 264 8.29 -12.93 -16.18
N ALA A 265 7.82 -13.05 -14.95
CA ALA A 265 6.91 -14.10 -14.53
C ALA A 265 5.53 -14.04 -15.23
N PHE A 266 5.08 -12.83 -15.60
CA PHE A 266 3.88 -12.62 -16.42
C PHE A 266 4.12 -12.75 -17.93
N SER A 267 5.37 -12.59 -18.36
CA SER A 267 5.73 -12.55 -19.78
C SER A 267 5.63 -13.93 -20.42
N ARG A 268 5.27 -13.93 -21.71
CA ARG A 268 5.22 -15.10 -22.59
C ARG A 268 5.95 -14.76 -23.88
N PRO A 269 6.30 -15.76 -24.72
CA PRO A 269 6.72 -15.47 -26.10
C PRO A 269 5.72 -14.51 -26.75
N SER A 270 6.21 -13.47 -27.43
CA SER A 270 5.46 -12.33 -28.03
C SER A 270 4.73 -11.35 -27.10
N ALA A 271 4.60 -11.62 -25.80
CA ALA A 271 3.95 -10.72 -24.84
C ALA A 271 4.88 -10.48 -23.63
N ARG A 272 5.71 -9.43 -23.72
CA ARG A 272 6.61 -9.02 -22.65
C ARG A 272 6.02 -7.86 -21.86
N TYR A 273 6.28 -7.84 -20.57
CA TYR A 273 5.78 -6.81 -19.66
C TYR A 273 6.92 -6.10 -18.96
N GLN A 274 6.63 -4.89 -18.47
CA GLN A 274 7.49 -4.12 -17.59
C GLN A 274 6.66 -3.43 -16.49
N LEU A 275 7.32 -3.02 -15.41
CA LEU A 275 6.73 -2.22 -14.35
C LEU A 275 7.25 -0.78 -14.45
N THR A 276 6.35 0.19 -14.67
CA THR A 276 6.68 1.62 -14.72
C THR A 276 6.30 2.32 -13.41
N GLY A 277 7.09 3.31 -12.98
CA GLY A 277 6.85 4.01 -11.72
C GLY A 277 5.68 4.99 -11.83
N THR A 278 4.76 5.00 -10.85
CA THR A 278 3.61 5.92 -10.88
C THR A 278 3.79 7.17 -10.02
N ASN A 279 4.97 7.36 -9.41
CA ASN A 279 5.28 8.43 -8.45
C ASN A 279 4.29 8.58 -7.29
N PHE A 280 3.58 7.48 -6.95
CA PHE A 280 2.61 7.42 -5.88
C PHE A 280 3.11 6.54 -4.73
N THR A 281 3.31 7.15 -3.57
CA THR A 281 3.83 6.50 -2.36
C THR A 281 3.01 6.90 -1.13
N THR A 282 2.45 5.94 -0.41
CA THR A 282 1.62 6.21 0.78
C THR A 282 1.71 5.06 1.79
N LYS A 283 1.36 5.27 3.07
CA LYS A 283 1.11 4.15 3.99
C LYS A 283 -0.32 3.64 3.92
N SER A 284 -1.27 4.43 3.45
CA SER A 284 -2.67 3.98 3.37
C SER A 284 -2.90 3.07 2.16
N LEU A 285 -3.23 1.81 2.45
CA LEU A 285 -3.66 0.85 1.43
C LEU A 285 -5.00 1.26 0.78
N ASP A 286 -5.87 1.94 1.53
CA ASP A 286 -7.15 2.43 1.01
C ASP A 286 -6.95 3.61 0.05
N ALA A 287 -5.99 4.50 0.34
CA ALA A 287 -5.56 5.52 -0.62
C ALA A 287 -5.02 4.87 -1.89
N LEU A 288 -4.18 3.83 -1.79
CA LEU A 288 -3.72 3.08 -2.95
C LEU A 288 -4.88 2.49 -3.75
N LEU A 289 -5.86 1.85 -3.12
CA LEU A 289 -7.02 1.30 -3.82
C LEU A 289 -7.88 2.40 -4.47
N THR A 290 -7.94 3.59 -3.87
CA THR A 290 -8.69 4.71 -4.42
C THR A 290 -8.00 5.29 -5.66
N TYR A 291 -6.70 5.59 -5.56
CA TYR A 291 -5.95 6.23 -6.65
C TYR A 291 -5.41 5.24 -7.69
N ARG A 292 -5.20 3.97 -7.34
CA ARG A 292 -4.54 2.94 -8.14
C ARG A 292 -5.25 1.57 -8.08
N GLY A 293 -6.51 1.55 -7.71
CA GLY A 293 -7.34 0.35 -7.74
C GLY A 293 -8.22 0.24 -9.00
N PRO A 294 -9.11 -0.75 -9.01
CA PRO A 294 -10.04 -1.02 -10.11
C PRO A 294 -11.30 -0.13 -10.09
N GLY A 295 -11.41 0.79 -9.12
CA GLY A 295 -12.57 1.66 -8.94
C GLY A 295 -12.59 2.85 -9.90
N LYS A 296 -13.75 3.49 -10.03
CA LYS A 296 -13.95 4.71 -10.83
C LYS A 296 -13.19 5.92 -10.29
N SER A 297 -12.71 5.84 -9.05
CA SER A 297 -11.97 6.90 -8.36
C SER A 297 -10.54 7.09 -8.85
N ASN A 298 -9.99 6.14 -9.62
CA ASN A 298 -8.59 6.16 -10.03
C ASN A 298 -8.21 7.33 -10.97
N ALA A 299 -9.15 7.85 -11.75
CA ALA A 299 -8.95 8.92 -12.73
C ALA A 299 -9.83 10.16 -12.49
N ALA A 300 -10.57 10.19 -11.37
CA ALA A 300 -11.53 11.23 -11.06
C ALA A 300 -11.39 11.68 -9.60
N ALA A 301 -10.17 11.91 -9.13
CA ALA A 301 -9.91 12.38 -7.76
C ALA A 301 -10.11 13.90 -7.61
N GLY A 302 -10.12 14.41 -6.36
CA GLY A 302 -10.32 15.84 -6.11
C GLY A 302 -11.73 16.28 -6.48
N GLY A 303 -11.86 17.49 -7.04
CA GLY A 303 -13.15 18.03 -7.50
C GLY A 303 -13.87 17.20 -8.56
N TRP A 304 -13.14 16.33 -9.28
CA TRP A 304 -13.70 15.40 -10.25
C TRP A 304 -14.44 14.21 -9.62
N SER A 305 -14.36 14.05 -8.29
CA SER A 305 -14.97 12.91 -7.62
C SER A 305 -16.50 12.87 -7.72
N ILE A 306 -17.12 14.00 -8.07
CA ILE A 306 -18.54 14.09 -8.40
C ILE A 306 -18.96 13.15 -9.55
N PHE A 307 -18.02 12.77 -10.42
CA PHE A 307 -18.26 11.86 -11.55
C PHE A 307 -18.09 10.38 -11.19
N GLN A 308 -17.60 10.07 -9.99
CA GLN A 308 -17.47 8.69 -9.51
C GLN A 308 -18.84 8.09 -9.20
N ASP A 309 -19.68 8.88 -8.54
CA ASP A 309 -21.04 8.53 -8.18
C ASP A 309 -21.96 9.06 -9.27
N HIS A 310 -22.82 8.22 -9.84
CA HIS A 310 -23.82 8.61 -10.87
C HIS A 310 -24.90 9.56 -10.33
N ASN A 311 -24.65 10.26 -9.23
CA ASN A 311 -25.58 11.15 -8.55
C ASN A 311 -25.99 12.35 -9.42
N PHE A 312 -25.16 12.73 -10.40
CA PHE A 312 -25.46 13.79 -11.36
C PHE A 312 -26.20 13.31 -12.61
N SER A 313 -26.00 12.05 -13.01
CA SER A 313 -26.59 11.50 -14.23
C SER A 313 -27.86 10.73 -13.87
N GLN A 314 -29.02 11.38 -14.04
CA GLN A 314 -30.29 10.65 -14.09
C GLN A 314 -30.23 9.66 -15.26
N ASN A 315 -30.75 8.45 -15.05
CA ASN A 315 -30.85 7.48 -16.13
C ASN A 315 -31.69 8.10 -17.25
N ALA A 316 -31.20 8.05 -18.49
CA ALA A 316 -31.85 8.71 -19.61
C ALA A 316 -33.28 8.23 -19.87
N LEU A 317 -33.75 7.16 -19.22
CA LEU A 317 -35.13 6.65 -19.29
C LEU A 317 -35.97 6.97 -18.03
N ASP A 318 -35.42 7.67 -17.04
CA ASP A 318 -36.09 8.03 -15.79
C ASP A 318 -36.86 9.36 -15.93
N PHE A 319 -37.72 9.45 -16.94
CA PHE A 319 -38.52 10.65 -17.22
C PHE A 319 -39.73 10.80 -16.28
N ILE A 320 -40.14 9.72 -15.61
CA ILE A 320 -41.41 9.64 -14.88
C ILE A 320 -41.28 10.15 -13.44
N THR A 321 -40.08 10.12 -12.86
CA THR A 321 -39.84 10.63 -11.50
C THR A 321 -39.34 12.09 -11.48
N ALA A 322 -38.80 12.59 -12.59
CA ALA A 322 -38.14 13.90 -12.68
C ALA A 322 -39.11 15.10 -12.85
N GLN A 323 -40.40 14.90 -13.14
CA GLN A 323 -41.37 16.00 -13.26
C GLN A 323 -41.76 16.67 -11.92
N ARG A 324 -40.99 16.47 -10.84
CA ARG A 324 -41.16 17.20 -9.56
C ARG A 324 -39.83 17.58 -8.91
N SER A 325 -38.97 18.31 -9.60
CA SER A 325 -37.95 19.12 -8.93
C SER A 325 -37.37 20.23 -9.81
N ASP A 326 -38.22 21.00 -10.50
CA ASP A 326 -37.86 22.39 -10.78
C ASP A 326 -38.22 23.20 -9.53
N GLY A 327 -37.19 23.53 -8.73
CA GLY A 327 -37.30 24.46 -7.60
C GLY A 327 -37.11 23.83 -6.22
N GLN A 328 -35.87 23.58 -5.82
CA GLN A 328 -35.29 23.93 -4.51
C GLN A 328 -33.99 23.14 -4.32
N ASP A 329 -32.86 23.87 -4.25
CA ASP A 329 -31.69 23.44 -3.50
C ASP A 329 -32.14 23.05 -2.09
N LYS A 330 -32.27 21.74 -1.85
CA LYS A 330 -32.55 21.20 -0.53
C LYS A 330 -31.24 20.90 0.17
N ASN A 331 -30.91 21.82 1.07
CA ASN A 331 -30.32 21.54 2.38
C ASN A 331 -30.52 20.08 2.79
N THR A 332 -29.42 19.36 2.96
CA THR A 332 -29.37 18.04 3.57
C THR A 332 -29.96 18.12 4.97
N SER A 333 -31.21 17.69 5.12
CA SER A 333 -31.89 17.60 6.41
C SER A 333 -31.38 16.36 7.15
N ASN A 334 -30.60 16.59 8.20
CA ASN A 334 -30.28 15.57 9.18
C ASN A 334 -31.57 15.16 9.92
N ASN A 335 -31.85 13.86 9.94
CA ASN A 335 -32.89 13.24 10.74
C ASN A 335 -32.59 13.44 12.24
N GLY A 336 -33.16 14.49 12.82
CA GLY A 336 -33.24 14.71 14.27
C GLY A 336 -34.58 14.20 14.82
N THR A 337 -34.51 13.17 15.64
CA THR A 337 -35.55 12.71 16.56
C THR A 337 -36.16 13.90 17.32
N LYS A 338 -37.49 14.03 17.29
CA LYS A 338 -38.24 15.08 17.99
C LYS A 338 -37.95 15.04 19.50
N PRO A 339 -37.44 16.12 20.13
CA PRO A 339 -37.48 16.26 21.57
C PRO A 339 -38.79 16.93 22.01
N GLY A 340 -39.35 16.45 23.12
CA GLY A 340 -40.52 17.02 23.78
C GLY A 340 -40.28 18.43 24.35
N PRO A 341 -41.31 19.06 24.93
CA PRO A 341 -41.26 20.46 25.33
C PRO A 341 -40.42 20.61 26.59
N GLY A 342 -39.15 20.97 26.42
CA GLY A 342 -38.22 21.24 27.50
C GLY A 342 -37.18 22.26 27.08
N ARG A 343 -37.24 23.43 27.71
CA ARG A 343 -36.29 24.57 27.75
C ARG A 343 -35.00 24.40 26.90
N PRO A 344 -34.78 25.24 25.86
CA PRO A 344 -33.59 25.12 25.02
C PRO A 344 -32.33 25.49 25.81
N LYS A 345 -31.46 24.51 25.98
CA LYS A 345 -30.07 24.73 26.36
C LYS A 345 -29.40 25.33 25.13
N ARG A 346 -29.05 26.62 25.16
CA ARG A 346 -28.27 27.30 24.11
C ARG A 346 -26.98 26.51 23.87
N THR A 347 -26.92 25.74 22.80
CA THR A 347 -25.66 25.40 22.16
C THR A 347 -25.10 26.70 21.57
N LEU A 348 -23.82 26.93 21.80
CA LEU A 348 -23.09 28.09 21.30
C LEU A 348 -22.89 27.88 19.79
N ASP A 349 -23.94 28.09 19.00
CA ASP A 349 -23.83 28.06 17.55
C ASP A 349 -23.05 29.30 17.13
N THR A 350 -21.78 29.11 16.78
CA THR A 350 -20.94 30.11 16.12
C THR A 350 -21.72 30.62 14.91
N ILE A 351 -22.08 31.90 14.90
CA ILE A 351 -22.78 32.52 13.76
C ILE A 351 -21.83 32.45 12.56
N GLU A 352 -22.00 31.43 11.72
CA GLU A 352 -21.20 31.29 10.50
C GLU A 352 -21.48 32.47 9.58
N THR A 353 -20.45 33.27 9.33
CA THR A 353 -20.53 34.38 8.39
C THR A 353 -20.87 33.87 6.98
N PRO A 354 -21.56 34.66 6.14
CA PRO A 354 -21.85 34.28 4.76
C PRO A 354 -20.56 33.97 3.97
N GLU A 355 -19.46 34.64 4.30
CA GLU A 355 -18.14 34.38 3.73
C GLU A 355 -17.58 33.01 4.13
N ALA A 356 -17.77 32.58 5.38
CA ALA A 356 -17.38 31.23 5.81
C ALA A 356 -18.16 30.15 5.06
N LYS A 357 -19.46 30.38 4.82
CA LYS A 357 -20.29 29.48 3.99
C LYS A 357 -19.81 29.44 2.53
N ARG A 358 -19.47 30.59 1.95
CA ARG A 358 -18.88 30.64 0.59
C ARG A 358 -17.57 29.86 0.53
N ARG A 359 -16.67 30.05 1.51
CA ARG A 359 -15.39 29.31 1.58
C ARG A 359 -15.59 27.81 1.66
N LYS A 360 -16.54 27.34 2.49
CA LYS A 360 -16.90 25.92 2.56
C LYS A 360 -17.46 25.38 1.24
N ALA A 361 -18.30 26.15 0.56
CA ALA A 361 -18.82 25.77 -0.76
C ALA A 361 -17.71 25.69 -1.82
N VAL A 362 -16.77 26.64 -1.81
CA VAL A 362 -15.58 26.61 -2.69
C VAL A 362 -14.72 25.38 -2.38
N ALA A 363 -14.43 25.11 -1.11
CA ALA A 363 -13.68 23.93 -0.70
C ALA A 363 -14.38 22.63 -1.17
N GLN A 364 -15.69 22.52 -0.95
CA GLN A 364 -16.47 21.38 -1.41
C GLN A 364 -16.45 21.23 -2.95
N GLY A 365 -16.53 22.33 -3.70
CA GLY A 365 -16.42 22.28 -5.17
C GLY A 365 -15.03 21.86 -5.67
N ARG A 366 -13.97 22.30 -4.97
CA ARG A 366 -12.57 22.02 -5.35
C ARG A 366 -12.11 20.61 -5.00
N PHE A 367 -12.52 20.10 -3.84
CA PHE A 367 -12.11 18.79 -3.33
C PHE A 367 -13.17 17.69 -3.55
N GLY A 368 -14.40 18.07 -3.90
CA GLY A 368 -15.51 17.13 -4.10
C GLY A 368 -15.83 16.35 -2.83
N SER A 369 -15.97 15.04 -3.00
CA SER A 369 -16.12 14.05 -1.91
C SER A 369 -14.79 13.60 -1.30
N SER A 370 -13.65 14.02 -1.84
CA SER A 370 -12.32 13.64 -1.34
C SER A 370 -11.79 14.60 -0.27
N ALA A 371 -10.66 14.24 0.35
CA ALA A 371 -9.95 15.07 1.32
C ALA A 371 -10.81 15.45 2.54
N GLN A 372 -11.63 14.51 3.01
CA GLN A 372 -12.41 14.69 4.23
C GLN A 372 -11.54 14.29 5.43
N PRO A 373 -11.77 14.90 6.61
CA PRO A 373 -11.14 14.38 7.82
C PRO A 373 -11.57 12.92 8.02
N ASP A 374 -10.60 12.05 8.31
CA ASP A 374 -10.80 10.63 8.62
C ASP A 374 -11.43 9.76 7.50
N ASP A 375 -11.28 10.13 6.23
CA ASP A 375 -11.71 9.30 5.09
C ASP A 375 -10.88 8.03 4.85
N GLY A 376 -9.83 7.81 5.65
CA GLY A 376 -8.90 6.69 5.51
C GLY A 376 -7.95 6.80 4.31
N GLN A 377 -8.09 7.83 3.47
CA GLN A 377 -7.31 8.05 2.25
C GLN A 377 -6.13 9.01 2.48
N GLY A 378 -5.71 9.15 3.74
CA GLY A 378 -4.64 10.04 4.16
C GLY A 378 -3.35 9.87 3.36
N LEU A 379 -2.90 10.98 2.77
CA LEU A 379 -1.60 11.11 2.12
C LEU A 379 -0.67 11.92 3.01
N GLU A 380 0.43 11.31 3.44
CA GLU A 380 1.28 11.89 4.47
C GLU A 380 2.26 12.93 3.94
N ARG A 381 2.64 12.81 2.66
CA ARG A 381 3.66 13.65 2.05
C ARG A 381 3.39 13.85 0.57
N VAL A 382 3.43 15.10 0.14
CA VAL A 382 3.33 15.52 -1.25
C VAL A 382 4.48 16.45 -1.56
N GLU A 383 5.26 16.17 -2.61
CA GLU A 383 6.42 16.95 -3.00
C GLU A 383 6.27 17.41 -4.45
N VAL A 384 6.35 18.73 -4.66
CA VAL A 384 6.10 19.35 -5.95
C VAL A 384 7.24 20.28 -6.29
N ARG A 385 7.75 20.17 -7.52
CA ARG A 385 8.64 21.16 -8.12
C ARG A 385 7.86 22.02 -9.10
N ILE A 386 8.08 23.32 -9.09
CA ILE A 386 7.45 24.25 -10.03
C ILE A 386 8.44 24.53 -11.16
N ASP A 387 8.01 24.24 -12.39
CA ASP A 387 8.71 24.60 -13.63
C ASP A 387 7.92 25.61 -14.47
N ASP A 388 6.86 26.17 -13.92
CA ASP A 388 6.15 27.29 -14.54
C ASP A 388 7.02 28.57 -14.48
N PRO A 389 6.99 29.41 -15.53
CA PRO A 389 7.61 30.72 -15.49
C PRO A 389 6.96 31.58 -14.41
N PHE A 390 7.79 32.19 -13.56
CA PHE A 390 7.32 33.11 -12.55
C PHE A 390 7.00 34.46 -13.20
N PRO A 391 5.95 35.18 -12.74
CA PRO A 391 5.65 36.50 -13.24
C PRO A 391 6.85 37.40 -13.01
N SER A 392 7.44 37.92 -14.09
CA SER A 392 8.52 38.89 -14.03
C SER A 392 7.99 40.13 -13.32
N SER A 393 8.50 40.42 -12.11
CA SER A 393 8.24 41.71 -11.47
C SER A 393 8.80 42.78 -12.41
N ALA A 394 7.93 43.59 -13.02
CA ALA A 394 8.29 44.62 -14.00
C ALA A 394 9.15 45.78 -13.44
N GLU A 395 9.75 45.64 -12.25
CA GLU A 395 10.55 46.65 -11.58
C GLU A 395 11.71 46.04 -10.79
N VAL A 396 12.65 45.37 -11.48
CA VAL A 396 14.04 45.32 -11.02
C VAL A 396 14.92 45.60 -12.22
N ASP A 397 15.29 46.88 -12.37
CA ASP A 397 16.31 47.37 -13.29
C ASP A 397 17.59 46.51 -13.22
N ASP A 398 18.00 46.08 -14.40
CA ASP A 398 19.37 46.03 -14.94
C ASP A 398 20.58 45.96 -13.98
N ASP A 399 20.60 45.01 -13.03
CA ASP A 399 21.87 44.62 -12.39
C ASP A 399 21.88 43.15 -11.92
N ARG A 400 21.68 42.21 -12.84
CA ARG A 400 21.94 40.78 -12.62
C ARG A 400 22.92 40.22 -13.63
N SER A 401 24.04 40.90 -13.82
CA SER A 401 25.25 40.22 -14.26
C SER A 401 25.78 39.36 -13.09
N ASN A 402 25.95 38.05 -13.30
CA ASN A 402 26.64 37.09 -12.40
C ASN A 402 25.88 36.41 -11.24
N ILE A 403 24.65 35.88 -11.44
CA ILE A 403 24.14 34.78 -10.57
C ILE A 403 23.70 33.55 -11.39
N ASP A 404 24.28 33.35 -12.58
CA ASP A 404 24.29 32.05 -13.26
C ASP A 404 25.71 31.48 -13.22
N GLN A 405 26.18 31.20 -12.01
CA GLN A 405 27.10 30.07 -11.90
C GLN A 405 26.22 28.83 -11.87
N PRO A 406 26.41 27.85 -12.78
CA PRO A 406 25.88 26.52 -12.52
C PRO A 406 26.59 26.04 -11.27
N ALA A 407 25.95 26.20 -10.11
CA ALA A 407 26.32 25.44 -8.96
C ALA A 407 26.22 23.99 -9.44
N ASN A 408 27.38 23.39 -9.69
CA ASN A 408 27.53 21.96 -9.71
C ASN A 408 27.62 21.61 -8.22
N PRO A 409 26.51 21.35 -7.49
CA PRO A 409 26.72 20.65 -6.27
C PRO A 409 27.01 19.23 -6.75
N ILE A 410 28.28 18.84 -6.67
CA ILE A 410 28.60 17.45 -6.39
C ILE A 410 27.98 17.17 -5.02
N ARG A 411 26.63 17.05 -4.96
CA ARG A 411 25.96 16.46 -3.81
C ARG A 411 26.33 15.01 -3.93
N ARG A 412 27.26 14.56 -3.08
CA ARG A 412 27.44 13.15 -2.79
C ARG A 412 26.13 12.66 -2.16
N GLY A 413 25.16 12.35 -3.00
CA GLY A 413 23.80 12.02 -2.63
C GLY A 413 23.05 11.53 -3.86
N ARG A 414 22.14 10.57 -3.64
CA ARG A 414 21.32 9.99 -4.71
C ARG A 414 20.49 11.10 -5.40
N PRO A 415 20.42 11.16 -6.74
CA PRO A 415 19.56 12.10 -7.45
C PRO A 415 18.12 12.02 -6.92
N SER A 416 17.52 13.18 -6.62
CA SER A 416 16.11 13.25 -6.27
C SER A 416 15.26 13.00 -7.51
N LEU A 417 14.10 12.36 -7.32
CA LEU A 417 13.11 12.21 -8.38
C LEU A 417 12.69 13.58 -8.95
N LEU A 418 12.80 14.66 -8.17
CA LEU A 418 12.50 16.03 -8.62
C LEU A 418 13.65 16.77 -9.28
N ASP A 419 14.84 16.20 -9.42
CA ASP A 419 15.96 16.90 -10.06
C ASP A 419 15.73 17.06 -11.57
N ARG A 420 15.99 18.26 -12.12
CA ARG A 420 15.82 18.57 -13.55
C ARG A 420 16.62 17.57 -14.40
N THR A 421 15.98 16.95 -15.38
CA THR A 421 16.67 16.17 -16.41
C THR A 421 17.38 17.11 -17.39
N ALA A 422 18.25 16.58 -18.26
CA ALA A 422 18.82 17.37 -19.34
C ALA A 422 17.72 17.91 -20.29
N GLU A 423 16.73 17.06 -20.59
CA GLU A 423 15.54 17.43 -21.37
C GLU A 423 14.75 18.56 -20.69
N ASP A 424 14.49 18.47 -19.38
CA ASP A 424 13.81 19.54 -18.63
C ASP A 424 14.59 20.87 -18.75
N LEU A 425 15.92 20.83 -18.71
CA LEU A 425 16.76 22.04 -18.79
C LEU A 425 16.75 22.65 -20.19
N GLU A 426 16.79 21.83 -21.23
CA GLU A 426 16.69 22.30 -22.62
C GLU A 426 15.31 22.92 -22.88
N GLU A 427 14.24 22.29 -22.40
CA GLU A 427 12.89 22.82 -22.53
C GLU A 427 12.70 24.15 -21.79
N ILE A 428 13.26 24.29 -20.58
CA ILE A 428 13.21 25.54 -19.81
C ILE A 428 14.05 26.64 -20.47
N GLN A 429 15.22 26.31 -21.06
CA GLN A 429 16.06 27.29 -21.76
C GLN A 429 15.39 27.84 -23.03
N ASN A 430 14.52 27.05 -23.65
CA ASN A 430 13.77 27.45 -24.83
C ASN A 430 12.52 28.30 -24.52
N GLU A 431 12.14 28.44 -23.24
CA GLU A 431 10.98 29.23 -22.82
C GLU A 431 11.37 30.68 -22.47
N GLU A 432 10.54 31.63 -22.89
CA GLU A 432 10.68 33.03 -22.48
C GLU A 432 10.13 33.21 -21.05
N GLY A 433 11.03 33.33 -20.08
CA GLY A 433 10.64 33.64 -18.70
C GLY A 433 11.65 33.19 -17.65
N TRP A 434 11.55 33.75 -16.45
CA TRP A 434 12.38 33.32 -15.33
C TRP A 434 11.74 32.11 -14.62
N VAL A 435 12.41 30.96 -14.66
CA VAL A 435 11.92 29.69 -14.07
C VAL A 435 12.81 29.25 -12.90
N PRO A 436 12.61 29.81 -11.69
CA PRO A 436 13.36 29.41 -10.51
C PRO A 436 13.07 27.96 -10.11
N ASN A 437 14.06 27.27 -9.53
CA ASN A 437 13.87 25.91 -8.99
C ASN A 437 13.19 25.97 -7.61
N VAL A 438 11.86 26.09 -7.62
CA VAL A 438 11.04 26.12 -6.39
C VAL A 438 10.52 24.71 -6.10
N ARG A 439 10.75 24.24 -4.87
CA ARG A 439 10.25 22.95 -4.37
C ARG A 439 9.39 23.17 -3.14
N ILE A 440 8.18 22.62 -3.17
CA ILE A 440 7.21 22.67 -2.08
C ILE A 440 7.05 21.24 -1.55
N THR A 441 7.16 21.08 -0.24
CA THR A 441 6.89 19.80 0.44
C THR A 441 5.80 20.00 1.47
N PHE A 442 4.68 19.30 1.29
CA PHE A 442 3.64 19.19 2.30
C PHE A 442 3.85 17.90 3.08
N GLN A 443 3.70 17.97 4.41
CA GLN A 443 3.77 16.81 5.29
C GLN A 443 2.69 16.89 6.37
N GLY A 444 2.03 15.77 6.64
CA GLY A 444 0.98 15.66 7.65
C GLY A 444 0.46 14.23 7.77
N THR A 445 -0.66 14.03 8.46
CA THR A 445 -1.39 12.75 8.46
C THR A 445 -2.24 12.61 7.20
N HIS A 446 -2.89 13.70 6.79
CA HIS A 446 -3.61 13.82 5.54
C HIS A 446 -3.41 15.23 4.95
N VAL A 447 -2.50 15.36 3.98
CA VAL A 447 -2.12 16.64 3.37
C VAL A 447 -3.33 17.36 2.77
N PHE A 448 -4.10 16.70 1.90
CA PHE A 448 -5.20 17.36 1.20
C PHE A 448 -6.37 17.74 2.12
N ALA A 449 -6.69 16.93 3.14
CA ALA A 449 -7.68 17.33 4.15
C ALA A 449 -7.21 18.57 4.93
N GLY A 450 -5.91 18.66 5.25
CA GLY A 450 -5.32 19.85 5.85
C GLY A 450 -5.41 21.08 4.94
N ILE A 451 -5.08 20.96 3.66
CA ILE A 451 -5.20 22.07 2.69
C ILE A 451 -6.67 22.50 2.56
N ARG A 452 -7.60 21.56 2.47
CA ARG A 452 -9.03 21.84 2.46
C ARG A 452 -9.46 22.63 3.68
N GLN A 453 -9.04 22.21 4.88
CA GLN A 453 -9.33 22.94 6.11
C GLN A 453 -8.80 24.39 6.06
N LEU A 454 -7.59 24.61 5.54
CA LEU A 454 -7.03 25.96 5.38
C LEU A 454 -7.84 26.83 4.41
N VAL A 455 -8.45 26.23 3.38
CA VAL A 455 -9.39 26.93 2.48
C VAL A 455 -10.68 27.28 3.20
N GLU A 456 -11.25 26.34 3.95
CA GLU A 456 -12.46 26.56 4.75
C GLU A 456 -12.26 27.67 5.80
N GLU A 457 -11.08 27.73 6.42
CA GLU A 457 -10.68 28.77 7.38
C GLU A 457 -10.34 30.11 6.73
N GLY A 458 -10.14 30.16 5.42
CA GLY A 458 -9.86 31.38 4.66
C GLY A 458 -8.39 31.81 4.67
N ILE A 459 -7.50 30.92 5.09
CA ILE A 459 -6.04 31.12 5.04
C ILE A 459 -5.54 30.95 3.60
N VAL A 460 -6.14 30.02 2.85
CA VAL A 460 -5.86 29.79 1.43
C VAL A 460 -7.06 30.19 0.58
N ASP A 461 -6.82 30.99 -0.45
CA ASP A 461 -7.84 31.36 -1.44
C ASP A 461 -8.12 30.16 -2.37
N GLY A 462 -9.21 29.43 -2.10
CA GLY A 462 -9.61 28.26 -2.88
C GLY A 462 -9.99 28.56 -4.34
N GLU A 463 -10.33 29.80 -4.68
CA GLU A 463 -10.65 30.19 -6.07
C GLU A 463 -9.37 30.26 -6.91
N LYS A 464 -8.27 30.77 -6.33
CA LYS A 464 -6.96 30.88 -7.00
C LYS A 464 -6.05 29.67 -6.81
N MET A 465 -6.39 28.76 -5.91
CA MET A 465 -5.60 27.56 -5.64
C MET A 465 -5.46 26.68 -6.89
N PRO A 466 -4.26 26.23 -7.29
CA PRO A 466 -4.10 25.39 -8.47
C PRO A 466 -4.67 23.98 -8.23
N GLY A 467 -5.11 23.34 -9.33
CA GLY A 467 -5.77 22.04 -9.26
C GLY A 467 -4.92 20.94 -8.64
N TRP A 468 -3.60 20.95 -8.89
CA TRP A 468 -2.68 19.97 -8.31
C TRP A 468 -2.63 19.97 -6.76
N MET A 469 -3.04 21.06 -6.10
CA MET A 469 -3.15 21.14 -4.64
C MET A 469 -4.42 20.47 -4.07
N THR A 470 -5.34 20.05 -4.94
CA THR A 470 -6.58 19.34 -4.55
C THR A 470 -6.42 17.82 -4.49
N GLY A 471 -5.28 17.30 -4.96
CA GLY A 471 -5.05 15.86 -5.09
C GLY A 471 -5.62 15.21 -6.35
N GLU A 472 -6.15 16.00 -7.29
CA GLU A 472 -6.70 15.49 -8.56
C GLU A 472 -5.66 14.73 -9.40
N ALA A 473 -4.39 15.14 -9.36
CA ALA A 473 -3.32 14.51 -10.13
C ALA A 473 -2.98 13.10 -9.62
N GLY A 474 -3.44 12.73 -8.42
CA GLY A 474 -3.28 11.38 -7.88
C GLY A 474 -1.82 10.90 -7.80
N VAL A 475 -0.84 11.79 -7.64
CA VAL A 475 0.57 11.45 -7.41
C VAL A 475 1.08 12.14 -6.15
N THR A 476 2.15 11.59 -5.58
CA THR A 476 2.77 12.14 -4.36
C THR A 476 4.04 12.93 -4.64
N VAL A 477 4.64 12.75 -5.82
CA VAL A 477 5.83 13.47 -6.26
C VAL A 477 5.67 13.83 -7.73
N GLY A 478 5.88 15.10 -8.09
CA GLY A 478 5.73 15.56 -9.46
C GLY A 478 6.34 16.93 -9.73
N ALA A 479 6.50 17.26 -11.00
CA ALA A 479 6.83 18.61 -11.45
C ALA A 479 5.55 19.27 -12.00
N VAL A 480 5.38 20.57 -11.81
CA VAL A 480 4.24 21.32 -12.35
C VAL A 480 4.74 22.18 -13.49
N ARG A 481 4.07 22.05 -14.64
CA ARG A 481 4.27 22.87 -15.82
C ARG A 481 2.94 23.11 -16.52
N ASP A 482 2.74 24.30 -17.04
CA ASP A 482 1.49 24.83 -17.56
C ASP A 482 0.34 24.71 -16.54
N GLY A 483 0.65 24.90 -15.25
CA GLY A 483 -0.29 24.73 -14.14
C GLY A 483 -0.76 23.28 -13.90
N ARG A 484 -0.19 22.29 -14.60
CA ARG A 484 -0.55 20.87 -14.48
C ARG A 484 0.61 20.04 -13.97
N MET A 485 0.29 18.99 -13.22
CA MET A 485 1.31 18.08 -12.71
C MET A 485 1.76 17.10 -13.81
N ARG A 486 3.04 17.15 -14.18
CA ARG A 486 3.69 16.22 -15.10
C ARG A 486 4.31 15.05 -14.32
N THR A 487 4.11 13.84 -14.86
CA THR A 487 4.79 12.63 -14.39
C THR A 487 6.03 12.38 -15.23
N LYS A 488 7.19 12.23 -14.58
CA LYS A 488 8.50 12.13 -15.25
C LYS A 488 8.73 10.90 -16.14
N GLU A 489 7.83 9.92 -16.14
CA GLU A 489 8.03 8.65 -16.87
C GLU A 489 6.94 8.33 -17.90
N GLY A 490 6.13 9.31 -18.33
CA GLY A 490 5.17 9.11 -19.42
C GLY A 490 4.28 7.88 -19.21
N VAL A 491 3.85 7.62 -17.97
CA VAL A 491 2.97 6.48 -17.68
C VAL A 491 1.65 6.75 -18.39
N PRO A 492 1.27 5.96 -19.41
CA PRO A 492 0.02 6.22 -20.11
C PRO A 492 -1.16 6.09 -19.13
N GLY A 493 -2.19 6.93 -19.22
CA GLY A 493 -3.40 6.79 -18.41
C GLY A 493 -3.22 6.91 -16.88
N VAL A 494 -2.26 7.72 -16.43
CA VAL A 494 -2.19 8.26 -15.05
C VAL A 494 -2.49 9.74 -15.08
#